data_AF-A0A421CFS4-F1
#
_entry.id   AF-A0A421CFS4-F1
#
_cell.length_a   1.000
_cell.length_b   1.000
_cell.length_c   1.000
_cell.angle_alpha   90.00
_cell.angle_beta   90.00
_cell.angle_gamma   90.00
#
_symmetry.space_group_name_H-M   'P 1'
#
loop_
_entity.id
_entity.type
_entity.pdbx_description
1 polymer ?
#
loop_
_entity_poly.entity_id
_entity_poly.type
_entity_poly.pdbx_seq_one_letter_code
_entity_poly.pdbx_strand_id
1 'polypeptide(L)'
;MKRVAFVVVIAVAVVILFTGCPSVAKTRSLVGAWNLSVIRSESETFTAFMQITTHEKGKLDGYLGNHIYTANYGTISGTTSKDNISFLYSSYEGGETIEFTGRFDSDGMTGTATVCINSSYKSGPHDWTAQRTE
;
A
#
# COMPACT_ATOMS: atom_id res chain seq x y z
N MET A 1 -30.29 -49.51 15.85
CA MET A 1 -29.37 -48.42 16.28
C MET A 1 -28.13 -48.31 15.37
N LYS A 2 -28.30 -47.97 14.07
CA LYS A 2 -27.15 -47.76 13.14
C LYS A 2 -27.34 -46.59 12.15
N ARG A 3 -28.52 -45.97 12.10
CA ARG A 3 -28.83 -44.90 11.12
C ARG A 3 -28.68 -43.48 11.67
N VAL A 4 -28.66 -43.31 12.99
CA VAL A 4 -28.64 -41.98 13.62
C VAL A 4 -27.21 -41.41 13.72
N ALA A 5 -26.20 -42.27 13.84
CA ALA A 5 -24.80 -41.83 13.94
C ALA A 5 -24.23 -41.26 12.62
N PHE A 6 -24.72 -41.69 11.46
CA PHE A 6 -24.21 -41.23 10.16
C PHE A 6 -24.68 -39.82 9.77
N VAL A 7 -25.85 -39.40 10.25
CA VAL A 7 -26.39 -38.07 9.90
C VAL A 7 -25.67 -36.95 10.65
N VAL A 8 -25.23 -37.21 11.88
CA VAL A 8 -24.54 -36.22 12.72
C VAL A 8 -23.11 -35.94 12.22
N VAL A 9 -22.41 -36.95 11.69
CA VAL A 9 -21.03 -36.78 11.17
C VAL A 9 -21.01 -35.98 9.86
N ILE A 10 -22.02 -36.15 9.00
CA ILE A 10 -22.13 -35.36 7.76
C ILE A 10 -22.47 -33.89 8.05
N ALA A 11 -23.29 -33.62 9.08
CA ALA A 11 -23.61 -32.25 9.47
C ALA A 11 -22.37 -31.48 9.96
N VAL A 12 -21.45 -32.12 10.67
CA VAL A 12 -20.21 -31.46 11.16
C VAL A 12 -19.21 -31.22 10.02
N ALA A 13 -19.12 -32.10 9.03
CA ALA A 13 -18.25 -31.92 7.87
C ALA A 13 -18.69 -30.75 6.95
N VAL A 14 -20.00 -30.50 6.84
CA VAL A 14 -20.52 -29.39 6.02
C VAL A 14 -20.34 -28.03 6.71
N VAL A 15 -20.35 -27.97 8.04
CA VAL A 15 -20.13 -26.71 8.77
C VAL A 15 -18.68 -26.22 8.67
N ILE A 16 -17.70 -27.13 8.62
CA ILE A 16 -16.27 -26.75 8.48
C ILE A 16 -15.94 -26.25 7.06
N LEU A 17 -16.70 -26.67 6.04
CA LEU A 17 -16.56 -26.16 4.67
C LEU A 17 -17.17 -24.77 4.46
N PHE A 18 -18.00 -24.29 5.40
CA PHE A 18 -18.70 -23.00 5.27
C PHE A 18 -18.15 -21.86 6.14
N THR A 19 -17.17 -22.09 7.03
CA THR A 19 -16.64 -21.04 7.93
C THR A 19 -15.38 -20.34 7.44
N GLY A 20 -14.97 -20.52 6.19
CA GLY A 20 -13.78 -19.81 5.73
C GLY A 20 -13.35 -20.13 4.33
N CYS A 21 -14.17 -19.79 3.33
CA CYS A 21 -13.52 -19.03 2.27
C CYS A 21 -13.00 -17.78 2.97
N PRO A 22 -11.67 -17.55 3.11
CA PRO A 22 -11.24 -16.18 3.32
C PRO A 22 -11.86 -15.46 2.16
N SER A 23 -12.86 -14.62 2.44
CA SER A 23 -13.32 -13.62 1.50
C SER A 23 -12.03 -12.99 1.03
N VAL A 24 -11.62 -13.34 -0.20
CA VAL A 24 -10.56 -12.64 -0.89
C VAL A 24 -11.21 -11.29 -1.09
N ALA A 25 -11.08 -10.43 -0.08
CA ALA A 25 -11.41 -9.03 -0.18
C ALA A 25 -10.72 -8.64 -1.46
N LYS A 26 -11.52 -8.32 -2.48
CA LYS A 26 -11.04 -8.08 -3.81
C LYS A 26 -10.20 -6.81 -3.68
N THR A 27 -8.92 -6.97 -3.37
CA THR A 27 -8.02 -5.87 -3.10
C THR A 27 -8.01 -5.08 -4.38
N ARG A 28 -8.66 -3.91 -4.36
CA ARG A 28 -8.76 -3.07 -5.56
C ARG A 28 -7.34 -2.76 -5.98
N SER A 29 -7.07 -2.90 -7.28
CA SER A 29 -5.71 -2.70 -7.78
C SER A 29 -5.32 -1.25 -7.56
N LEU A 30 -4.17 -1.02 -6.94
CA LEU A 30 -3.58 0.30 -6.78
C LEU A 30 -2.70 0.65 -7.99
N VAL A 31 -2.53 -0.27 -8.94
CA VAL A 31 -1.82 -0.01 -10.20
C VAL A 31 -2.42 1.21 -10.87
N GLY A 32 -1.56 2.17 -11.18
CA GLY A 32 -1.99 3.46 -11.73
C GLY A 32 -1.09 4.61 -11.32
N ALA A 33 -1.47 5.75 -11.87
CA ALA A 33 -0.87 7.05 -11.68
C ALA A 33 -1.49 7.75 -10.46
N TRP A 34 -0.65 8.36 -9.63
CA TRP A 34 -1.05 9.06 -8.42
C TRP A 34 -0.26 10.35 -8.25
N ASN A 35 -0.94 11.41 -7.81
CA ASN A 35 -0.31 12.67 -7.41
C ASN A 35 -0.01 12.61 -5.90
N LEU A 36 1.26 12.39 -5.56
CA LEU A 36 1.74 12.33 -4.17
C LEU A 36 2.10 13.73 -3.67
N SER A 37 1.69 14.04 -2.44
CA SER A 37 2.06 15.25 -1.71
C SER A 37 2.48 14.87 -0.29
N VAL A 38 3.60 15.41 0.18
CA VAL A 38 4.14 15.24 1.53
C VAL A 38 4.38 16.60 2.14
N ILE A 39 3.68 16.92 3.22
CA ILE A 39 3.74 18.20 3.93
C ILE A 39 4.86 18.11 4.96
N ARG A 40 6.04 18.66 4.65
CA ARG A 40 7.23 18.60 5.51
C ARG A 40 7.24 19.71 6.57
N SER A 41 6.61 20.84 6.28
CA SER A 41 6.37 21.96 7.19
C SER A 41 5.28 22.88 6.63
N GLU A 42 4.88 23.92 7.37
CA GLU A 42 3.90 24.93 6.89
C GLU A 42 4.31 25.61 5.57
N SER A 43 5.61 25.66 5.26
CA SER A 43 6.17 26.31 4.07
C SER A 43 6.79 25.34 3.05
N GLU A 44 6.86 24.05 3.34
CA GLU A 44 7.54 23.06 2.49
C GLU A 44 6.62 21.87 2.21
N THR A 45 6.21 21.73 0.95
CA THR A 45 5.49 20.56 0.45
C THR A 45 6.30 19.92 -0.67
N PHE A 46 6.62 18.64 -0.51
CA PHE A 46 7.18 17.83 -1.57
C PHE A 46 6.06 17.19 -2.38
N THR A 47 6.05 17.42 -3.70
CA THR A 47 5.08 16.82 -4.61
C THR A 47 5.79 15.94 -5.63
N ALA A 48 5.24 14.77 -5.91
CA ALA A 48 5.77 13.87 -6.92
C ALA A 48 4.65 13.13 -7.67
N PHE A 49 4.94 12.76 -8.91
CA PHE A 49 4.16 11.76 -9.62
C PHE A 49 4.57 10.37 -9.13
N MET A 50 3.60 9.59 -8.64
CA MET A 50 3.80 8.23 -8.18
C MET A 50 3.12 7.26 -9.16
N GLN A 51 3.90 6.36 -9.74
CA GLN A 51 3.37 5.28 -10.56
C GLN A 51 3.50 3.96 -9.82
N ILE A 52 2.37 3.36 -9.49
CA ILE A 52 2.33 1.97 -9.03
C ILE A 52 2.23 1.09 -10.27
N THR A 53 3.22 0.23 -10.47
CA THR A 53 3.33 -0.66 -11.65
C THR A 53 2.79 -2.05 -11.36
N THR A 54 2.96 -2.54 -10.14
CA THR A 54 2.44 -3.84 -9.68
C THR A 54 1.65 -3.67 -8.38
N HIS A 55 0.54 -4.39 -8.26
CA HIS A 55 -0.18 -4.55 -7.00
C HIS A 55 -0.83 -5.94 -6.97
N GLU A 56 -0.12 -6.92 -6.43
CA GLU A 56 -0.56 -8.31 -6.41
C GLU A 56 -0.34 -8.94 -5.04
N LYS A 57 -1.36 -9.63 -4.53
CA LYS A 57 -1.30 -10.38 -3.25
C LYS A 57 -0.79 -9.53 -2.08
N GLY A 58 -1.19 -8.26 -2.05
CA GLY A 58 -0.80 -7.34 -0.99
C GLY A 58 0.63 -6.82 -1.08
N LYS A 59 1.31 -6.99 -2.21
CA LYS A 59 2.62 -6.38 -2.51
C LYS A 59 2.46 -5.35 -3.62
N LEU A 60 3.16 -4.24 -3.51
CA LEU A 60 3.21 -3.22 -4.54
C LEU A 60 4.65 -2.82 -4.86
N ASP A 61 4.89 -2.48 -6.11
CA ASP A 61 6.13 -1.85 -6.59
C ASP A 61 5.80 -0.72 -7.56
N GLY A 62 6.75 0.20 -7.73
CA GLY A 62 6.56 1.38 -8.56
C GLY A 62 7.74 2.34 -8.54
N TYR A 63 7.47 3.60 -8.88
CA TYR A 63 8.46 4.67 -8.86
C TYR A 63 7.84 6.03 -8.54
N LEU A 64 8.69 6.95 -8.08
CA LEU A 64 8.38 8.38 -8.00
C LEU A 64 9.12 9.13 -9.11
N GLY A 65 8.50 10.16 -9.70
CA GLY A 65 9.09 11.00 -10.73
C GLY A 65 8.45 12.38 -10.80
N ASN A 66 8.89 13.20 -11.75
CA ASN A 66 8.38 14.55 -11.96
C ASN A 66 7.07 14.56 -12.76
N HIS A 67 6.95 13.65 -13.73
CA HIS A 67 5.80 13.48 -14.61
C HIS A 67 5.71 12.05 -15.15
N ILE A 68 4.57 11.68 -15.72
CA ILE A 68 4.38 10.38 -16.38
C ILE A 68 5.43 10.22 -17.50
N TYR A 69 6.14 9.09 -17.53
CA TYR A 69 7.15 8.75 -18.54
C TYR A 69 8.43 9.63 -18.55
N THR A 70 8.75 10.32 -17.46
CA THR A 70 10.02 11.08 -17.31
C THR A 70 11.03 10.35 -16.41
N ALA A 71 12.22 10.92 -16.24
CA ALA A 71 13.23 10.36 -15.36
C ALA A 71 12.70 10.22 -13.91
N ASN A 72 12.81 9.02 -13.38
CA ASN A 72 12.33 8.67 -12.04
C ASN A 72 13.35 9.09 -10.99
N TYR A 73 12.87 9.58 -9.85
CA TYR A 73 13.69 9.91 -8.68
C TYR A 73 14.16 8.68 -7.92
N GLY A 74 13.46 7.56 -8.08
CA GLY A 74 13.71 6.34 -7.32
C GLY A 74 12.54 5.37 -7.40
N THR A 75 12.67 4.26 -6.68
CA THR A 75 11.65 3.21 -6.62
C THR A 75 10.79 3.33 -5.38
N ILE A 76 9.57 2.80 -5.48
CA ILE A 76 8.77 2.44 -4.31
C ILE A 76 8.57 0.93 -4.25
N SER A 77 8.58 0.37 -3.04
CA SER A 77 8.18 -1.01 -2.78
C SER A 77 7.46 -1.11 -1.45
N GLY A 78 6.42 -1.94 -1.38
CA GLY A 78 5.56 -1.93 -0.21
C GLY A 78 4.55 -3.06 -0.14
N THR A 79 3.68 -2.94 0.85
CA THR A 79 2.63 -3.90 1.13
C THR A 79 1.30 -3.24 1.45
N THR A 80 0.21 -3.97 1.20
CA THR A 80 -1.15 -3.61 1.62
C THR A 80 -1.77 -4.74 2.42
N SER A 81 -2.60 -4.37 3.40
CA SER A 81 -3.40 -5.32 4.18
C SER A 81 -4.72 -4.67 4.59
N LYS A 82 -5.83 -5.22 4.07
CA LYS A 82 -7.16 -4.58 4.10
C LYS A 82 -7.06 -3.17 3.50
N ASP A 83 -7.40 -2.14 4.27
CA ASP A 83 -7.38 -0.74 3.85
C ASP A 83 -6.08 -0.02 4.30
N ASN A 84 -5.06 -0.76 4.75
CA ASN A 84 -3.78 -0.20 5.19
C ASN A 84 -2.71 -0.39 4.13
N ILE A 85 -1.83 0.59 4.01
CA ILE A 85 -0.70 0.59 3.08
C ILE A 85 0.57 0.99 3.83
N SER A 86 1.69 0.35 3.49
CA SER A 86 3.02 0.80 3.86
C SER A 86 3.97 0.57 2.70
N PHE A 87 4.79 1.56 2.37
CA PHE A 87 5.78 1.45 1.31
C PHE A 87 7.00 2.31 1.60
N LEU A 88 8.12 1.94 1.02
CA LEU A 88 9.39 2.63 1.12
C LEU A 88 9.71 3.26 -0.23
N TYR A 89 10.04 4.55 -0.25
CA TYR A 89 10.75 5.18 -1.36
C TYR A 89 12.26 5.08 -1.14
N SER A 90 12.99 4.78 -2.21
CA SER A 90 14.46 4.78 -2.23
C SER A 90 14.98 5.57 -3.42
N SER A 91 15.77 6.62 -3.16
CA SER A 91 16.37 7.46 -4.21
C SER A 91 17.40 6.70 -5.04
N TYR A 92 17.41 6.91 -6.35
CA TYR A 92 18.46 6.39 -7.24
C TYR A 92 19.80 7.10 -7.07
N GLU A 93 19.79 8.38 -6.66
CA GLU A 93 21.01 9.12 -6.31
C GLU A 93 21.59 8.63 -4.97
N GLY A 94 20.84 7.81 -4.24
CA GLY A 94 21.17 7.35 -2.90
C GLY A 94 20.93 8.41 -1.84
N GLY A 95 21.22 8.05 -0.60
CA GLY A 95 21.24 9.00 0.52
C GLY A 95 19.88 9.45 1.05
N GLU A 96 18.76 9.27 0.34
CA GLU A 96 17.41 9.53 0.89
C GLU A 96 16.51 8.29 0.75
N THR A 97 15.84 7.96 1.85
CA THR A 97 14.70 7.05 1.88
C THR A 97 13.52 7.71 2.58
N ILE A 98 12.30 7.36 2.17
CA ILE A 98 11.08 7.84 2.84
C ILE A 98 10.19 6.63 3.13
N GLU A 99 9.88 6.43 4.41
CA GLU A 99 8.97 5.39 4.88
C GLU A 99 7.55 5.95 4.96
N PHE A 100 6.63 5.39 4.20
CA PHE A 100 5.22 5.77 4.19
C PHE A 100 4.38 4.70 4.90
N THR A 101 3.46 5.15 5.73
CA THR A 101 2.40 4.34 6.33
C THR A 101 1.07 5.08 6.22
N GLY A 102 -0.03 4.36 6.01
CA GLY A 102 -1.32 5.03 5.86
C GLY A 102 -2.47 4.09 5.56
N ARG A 103 -3.54 4.71 5.08
CA ARG A 103 -4.75 4.05 4.60
C ARG A 103 -5.00 4.42 3.14
N PHE A 104 -5.76 3.59 2.45
CA PHE A 104 -6.16 3.83 1.07
C PHE A 104 -7.62 3.44 0.84
N ASP A 105 -8.26 4.09 -0.14
CA ASP A 105 -9.53 3.71 -0.72
C ASP A 105 -9.41 3.62 -2.26
N SER A 106 -10.51 3.77 -3.00
CA SER A 106 -10.46 3.69 -4.47
C SER A 106 -9.69 4.82 -5.15
N ASP A 107 -9.74 6.01 -4.55
CA ASP A 107 -9.41 7.26 -5.24
C ASP A 107 -8.32 8.04 -4.50
N GLY A 108 -8.11 7.73 -3.22
CA GLY A 108 -7.16 8.41 -2.37
C GLY A 108 -6.34 7.48 -1.47
N MET A 109 -5.20 8.01 -1.05
CA MET A 109 -4.37 7.49 0.02
C MET A 109 -3.99 8.62 0.96
N THR A 110 -3.89 8.32 2.25
CA THR A 110 -3.51 9.30 3.28
C THR A 110 -2.73 8.63 4.39
N GLY A 111 -1.77 9.32 4.99
CA GLY A 111 -1.12 8.82 6.20
C GLY A 111 0.07 9.66 6.64
N THR A 112 1.06 9.00 7.23
CA THR A 112 2.30 9.63 7.71
C THR A 112 3.53 9.08 7.01
N ALA A 113 4.53 9.94 6.83
CA ALA A 113 5.80 9.65 6.20
C ALA A 113 6.96 10.02 7.12
N THR A 114 8.03 9.22 7.13
CA THR A 114 9.28 9.53 7.81
C THR A 114 10.41 9.58 6.79
N VAL A 115 11.10 10.71 6.71
CA VAL A 115 12.25 10.91 5.82
C VAL A 115 13.52 10.53 6.56
N CYS A 116 14.36 9.72 5.92
CA CYS A 116 15.65 9.27 6.41
C CYS A 116 16.75 9.68 5.43
N ILE A 117 17.74 10.45 5.88
CA ILE A 117 18.87 10.90 5.04
C ILE A 117 20.18 10.31 5.57
N ASN A 118 20.94 9.66 4.68
CA ASN A 118 22.25 9.04 4.94
C ASN A 118 22.27 8.16 6.19
N SER A 119 21.14 7.52 6.50
CA SER A 119 20.92 6.69 7.70
C SER A 119 21.13 7.39 9.06
N SER A 120 21.39 8.70 9.08
CA SER A 120 21.78 9.43 10.28
C SER A 120 20.78 10.52 10.66
N TYR A 121 20.13 11.14 9.67
CA TYR A 121 19.10 12.14 9.89
C TYR A 121 17.71 11.54 9.68
N LYS A 122 16.79 11.85 10.59
CA LYS A 122 15.37 11.46 10.52
C LYS A 122 14.48 12.67 10.71
N SER A 123 13.44 12.79 9.88
CA SER A 123 12.46 13.87 9.94
C SER A 123 11.05 13.34 9.71
N GLY A 124 10.11 13.77 10.55
CA GLY A 124 8.71 13.32 10.54
C GLY A 124 8.19 12.98 11.95
N PRO A 125 6.96 12.47 12.06
CA PRO A 125 6.05 12.11 10.97
C PRO A 125 5.53 13.34 10.21
N HIS A 126 5.49 13.22 8.89
CA HIS A 126 4.94 14.22 7.95
C HIS A 126 3.63 13.70 7.36
N ASP A 127 2.61 14.54 7.27
CA ASP A 127 1.37 14.16 6.62
C ASP A 127 1.58 13.99 5.11
N TRP A 128 1.01 12.94 4.54
CA TRP A 128 1.01 12.75 3.09
C TRP A 128 -0.36 12.34 2.57
N THR A 129 -0.59 12.69 1.32
CA THR A 129 -1.76 12.28 0.55
C THR A 129 -1.33 11.86 -0.85
N ALA A 130 -2.00 10.87 -1.43
CA ALA A 130 -1.92 10.59 -2.85
C ALA A 130 -3.32 10.53 -3.45
N GLN A 131 -3.54 11.20 -4.57
CA GLN A 131 -4.82 11.19 -5.28
C GLN A 131 -4.62 10.57 -6.66
N ARG A 132 -5.57 9.75 -7.10
CA ARG A 132 -5.50 9.11 -8.40
C ARG A 132 -5.49 10.17 -9.52
N THR A 133 -4.63 9.98 -10.51
CA THR A 133 -4.63 10.81 -11.72
C THR A 133 -5.58 10.17 -12.72
N GLU A 134 -6.60 10.91 -13.17
CA GLU A 134 -7.52 10.51 -14.24
C GLU A 134 -6.85 10.50 -15.63
#